data_AF-A0A3S9WIP0-F1
#
_entry.id   AF-A0A3S9WIP0-F1
#
_cell.length_a   1.000
_cell.length_b   1.000
_cell.length_c   1.000
_cell.angle_alpha   90.00
_cell.angle_beta   90.00
_cell.angle_gamma   90.00
#
_symmetry.space_group_name_H-M   'P 1'
#
loop_
_entity.id
_entity.type
_entity.pdbx_description
1 polymer ?
#
loop_
_entity_poly.entity_id
_entity_poly.type
_entity_poly.pdbx_seq_one_letter_code
_entity_poly.pdbx_strand_id
1 'polypeptide(L)'
;MATITPVQPIFMSNAVLTIEGDDYAAALTSVKITPTQSAISARGLKPGARWVRYTDPEWTLETVAFQDDADESYYTYLRENRGQEKTFILTPEDGGRTRTVTVTIPAIEIGGAIDTWASFTVQFPVIGDVTTGTLPVGP
;
A
#
# COMPACT_ATOMS: atom_id res chain seq x y z
N MET A 1 4.16 -18.14 -31.20
CA MET A 1 3.62 -18.53 -29.88
C MET A 1 4.33 -17.69 -28.83
N ALA A 2 3.61 -17.09 -27.88
CA ALA A 2 4.24 -16.28 -26.84
C ALA A 2 5.00 -17.21 -25.87
N THR A 3 6.28 -16.93 -25.64
CA THR A 3 7.06 -17.62 -24.61
C THR A 3 6.53 -17.18 -23.25
N ILE A 4 5.95 -18.12 -22.50
CA ILE A 4 5.56 -17.86 -21.12
C ILE A 4 6.79 -18.05 -20.24
N THR A 5 7.27 -16.97 -19.64
CA THR A 5 8.32 -17.04 -18.63
C THR A 5 7.77 -17.76 -17.38
N PRO A 6 8.50 -18.71 -16.80
CA PRO A 6 8.11 -19.34 -15.54
C PRO A 6 7.85 -18.28 -14.46
N VAL A 7 6.72 -18.40 -13.78
CA VAL A 7 6.35 -17.51 -12.68
C VAL A 7 7.30 -17.76 -11.52
N GLN A 8 7.97 -16.71 -11.03
CA GLN A 8 8.71 -16.71 -9.78
C GLN A 8 7.90 -15.91 -8.75
N PRO A 9 7.22 -16.58 -7.81
CA PRO A 9 6.53 -15.88 -6.72
C PRO A 9 7.52 -15.09 -5.87
N ILE A 10 7.15 -13.88 -5.48
CA ILE A 10 7.94 -13.07 -4.55
C ILE A 10 7.64 -13.54 -3.13
N PHE A 11 8.69 -13.82 -2.36
CA PHE A 11 8.60 -14.03 -0.93
C PHE A 11 9.08 -12.76 -0.22
N MET A 12 8.15 -12.03 0.41
CA MET A 12 8.46 -10.75 1.06
C MET A 12 9.18 -10.98 2.40
N SER A 13 10.49 -11.17 2.37
CA SER A 13 11.35 -11.32 3.56
C SER A 13 12.18 -10.07 3.88
N ASN A 14 12.46 -9.24 2.87
CA ASN A 14 13.25 -8.01 2.99
C ASN A 14 12.58 -6.89 2.20
N ALA A 15 11.35 -6.55 2.58
CA ALA A 15 10.63 -5.45 1.96
C ALA A 15 11.15 -4.12 2.51
N VAL A 16 11.16 -3.09 1.68
CA VAL A 16 11.57 -1.72 2.03
C VAL A 16 10.36 -0.81 1.86
N LEU A 17 10.08 0.05 2.84
CA LEU A 17 9.05 1.08 2.75
C LEU A 17 9.68 2.42 3.09
N THR A 18 9.90 3.24 2.06
CA THR A 18 10.43 4.59 2.28
C THR A 18 9.36 5.66 2.19
N ILE A 19 9.50 6.66 3.05
CA ILE A 19 8.68 7.88 3.04
C ILE A 19 9.65 9.05 3.09
N GLU A 20 9.62 9.91 2.08
CA GLU A 20 10.53 11.06 1.94
C GLU A 20 12.04 10.73 2.00
N GLY A 21 12.40 9.44 1.84
CA GLY A 21 13.79 8.96 1.85
C GLY A 21 14.14 8.10 3.06
N ASP A 22 13.35 8.17 4.13
CA ASP A 22 13.56 7.39 5.36
C ASP A 22 12.92 6.02 5.23
N ASP A 23 13.64 4.96 5.63
CA ASP A 23 13.14 3.58 5.60
C ASP A 23 12.49 3.20 6.94
N TYR A 24 11.20 2.89 6.88
CA TYR A 24 10.39 2.51 8.02
C TYR A 24 10.10 1.02 8.08
N ALA A 25 10.60 0.20 7.14
CA ALA A 25 10.23 -1.21 7.01
C ALA A 25 10.41 -2.02 8.30
N ALA A 26 11.40 -1.70 9.12
CA ALA A 26 11.66 -2.38 10.39
C ALA A 26 10.51 -2.26 11.41
N ALA A 27 9.70 -1.21 11.33
CA ALA A 27 8.55 -1.01 12.22
C ALA A 27 7.29 -1.76 11.74
N LEU A 28 7.27 -2.25 10.50
CA LEU A 28 6.11 -2.86 9.87
C LEU A 28 6.16 -4.39 9.94
N THR A 29 4.98 -4.98 10.12
CA THR A 29 4.76 -6.43 10.01
C THR A 29 3.94 -6.80 8.77
N SER A 30 3.22 -5.83 8.20
CA SER A 30 2.47 -6.00 6.97
C SER A 30 2.33 -4.70 6.20
N VAL A 31 2.33 -4.80 4.88
CA VAL A 31 2.02 -3.72 3.96
C VAL A 31 1.28 -4.28 2.76
N LYS A 32 0.14 -3.67 2.40
CA LYS A 32 -0.74 -4.16 1.34
C LYS A 32 -1.38 -3.01 0.59
N ILE A 33 -1.36 -3.07 -0.74
CA ILE A 33 -2.08 -2.13 -1.60
C ILE A 33 -3.25 -2.87 -2.23
N THR A 34 -4.47 -2.38 -1.98
CA THR A 34 -5.72 -3.03 -2.41
C THR A 34 -6.51 -2.10 -3.33
N PRO A 35 -6.87 -2.54 -4.56
CA PRO A 35 -7.81 -1.82 -5.40
C PRO A 35 -9.25 -2.14 -5.00
N THR A 36 -10.11 -1.12 -5.02
CA THR A 36 -11.56 -1.24 -4.94
C THR A 36 -12.16 -0.65 -6.21
N GLN A 37 -13.06 -1.39 -6.86
CA GLN A 37 -13.74 -0.93 -8.07
C GLN A 37 -15.17 -1.47 -8.10
N SER A 38 -16.10 -0.65 -8.60
CA SER A 38 -17.51 -1.03 -8.72
C SER A 38 -17.87 -1.33 -10.17
N ALA A 39 -18.70 -2.35 -10.38
CA ALA A 39 -19.23 -2.68 -11.69
C ALA A 39 -20.62 -2.07 -11.87
N ILE A 40 -20.77 -1.18 -12.85
CA ILE A 40 -22.04 -0.63 -13.28
C ILE A 40 -22.57 -1.52 -14.39
N SER A 41 -23.77 -2.09 -14.21
CA SER A 41 -24.41 -2.91 -15.24
C SER A 41 -25.75 -2.33 -15.67
N ALA A 42 -25.99 -2.34 -16.98
CA ALA A 42 -27.24 -1.90 -17.58
C ALA A 42 -27.83 -3.03 -18.45
N ARG A 43 -29.16 -3.14 -18.45
CA ARG A 43 -29.91 -4.02 -19.34
C ARG A 43 -30.59 -3.20 -20.42
N GLY A 44 -30.56 -3.71 -21.65
CA GLY A 44 -31.26 -3.11 -22.77
C GLY A 44 -32.70 -3.62 -22.89
N LEU A 45 -33.47 -2.98 -23.77
CA LEU A 45 -34.84 -3.38 -24.09
C LEU A 45 -34.95 -4.71 -24.85
N LYS A 46 -33.84 -5.21 -25.41
CA LYS A 46 -33.79 -6.51 -26.10
C LYS A 46 -33.38 -7.62 -25.13
N PRO A 47 -34.03 -8.81 -25.19
CA PRO A 47 -33.57 -9.98 -24.44
C PRO A 47 -32.09 -10.25 -24.72
N GLY A 48 -31.30 -10.38 -23.65
CA GLY A 48 -29.86 -10.62 -23.73
C GLY A 48 -28.96 -9.38 -23.86
N ALA A 49 -29.52 -8.18 -24.06
CA ALA A 49 -28.71 -6.96 -24.06
C ALA A 49 -28.26 -6.61 -22.63
N ARG A 50 -26.97 -6.82 -22.36
CA ARG A 50 -26.32 -6.46 -21.08
C ARG A 50 -25.00 -5.75 -21.37
N TRP A 51 -24.77 -4.64 -20.68
CA TRP A 51 -23.49 -3.96 -20.65
C TRP A 51 -22.98 -3.93 -19.22
N VAL A 52 -21.67 -4.11 -19.07
CA VAL A 52 -20.96 -3.95 -17.80
C VAL A 52 -19.80 -3.00 -18.07
N ARG A 53 -19.64 -2.00 -17.20
CA ARG A 53 -18.47 -1.14 -17.14
C ARG A 53 -17.97 -1.09 -15.71
N TYR A 54 -16.67 -0.98 -15.52
CA TYR A 54 -16.06 -0.76 -14.21
C TYR A 54 -15.83 0.73 -14.02
N THR A 55 -15.93 1.19 -12.77
CA THR A 55 -15.42 2.51 -12.38
C THR A 55 -13.90 2.51 -12.40
N ASP A 56 -13.31 3.70 -12.36
CA ASP A 56 -11.88 3.82 -12.07
C ASP A 56 -11.59 3.20 -10.69
N PRO A 57 -10.43 2.55 -10.52
CA PRO A 57 -10.08 1.92 -9.26
C PRO A 57 -9.72 2.98 -8.21
N GLU A 58 -10.23 2.80 -7.00
CA GLU A 58 -9.76 3.50 -5.81
C GLU A 58 -8.77 2.59 -5.08
N TRP A 59 -7.64 3.13 -4.66
CA TRP A 59 -6.60 2.34 -4.01
C TRP A 59 -6.50 2.67 -2.52
N THR A 60 -6.24 1.65 -1.72
CA THR A 60 -5.95 1.79 -0.29
C THR A 60 -4.65 1.09 0.03
N LEU A 61 -3.73 1.82 0.65
CA LEU A 61 -2.54 1.25 1.27
C LEU A 61 -2.89 0.91 2.72
N GLU A 62 -2.64 -0.31 3.16
CA GLU A 62 -2.80 -0.75 4.54
C GLU A 62 -1.43 -1.13 5.10
N THR A 63 -1.12 -0.65 6.30
CA THR A 63 0.06 -1.07 7.05
C THR A 63 -0.34 -1.59 8.43
N VAL A 64 0.42 -2.56 8.92
CA VAL A 64 0.35 -3.03 10.31
C VAL A 64 1.73 -2.82 10.92
N ALA A 65 1.81 -2.07 12.01
CA ALA A 65 3.07 -1.67 12.63
C ALA A 65 3.00 -1.74 14.15
N PHE A 66 4.16 -1.70 14.80
CA PHE A 66 4.26 -1.57 16.26
C PHE A 66 4.27 -0.11 16.69
N GLN A 67 3.62 0.18 17.82
CA GLN A 67 3.67 1.49 18.46
C GLN A 67 5.04 1.63 19.13
N ASP A 68 5.80 2.62 18.68
CA ASP A 68 7.10 3.00 19.23
C ASP A 68 7.09 4.51 19.43
N ASP A 69 7.28 4.98 20.66
CA ASP A 69 7.24 6.42 20.99
C ASP A 69 8.61 7.10 20.81
N ALA A 70 9.60 6.44 20.18
CA ALA A 70 10.83 7.12 19.79
C ALA A 70 10.57 8.27 18.80
N ASP A 71 11.36 9.34 18.90
CA ASP A 71 11.16 10.59 18.13
C ASP A 71 11.19 10.34 16.59
N GLU A 72 12.06 9.44 16.12
CA GLU A 72 12.23 9.10 14.71
C GLU A 72 11.45 7.82 14.29
N SER A 73 10.49 7.38 15.10
CA SER A 73 9.73 6.17 14.79
C SER A 73 8.70 6.40 13.69
N TYR A 74 8.31 5.32 13.01
CA TYR A 74 7.19 5.34 12.07
C TYR A 74 5.89 5.85 12.73
N TYR A 75 5.65 5.46 13.98
CA TYR A 75 4.46 5.85 14.72
C TYR A 75 4.45 7.36 15.04
N THR A 76 5.57 7.92 15.49
CA THR A 76 5.72 9.36 15.73
C THR A 76 5.58 10.14 14.43
N TYR A 77 6.25 9.69 13.35
CA TYR A 77 6.14 10.31 12.03
C TYR A 77 4.68 10.42 11.55
N LEU A 78 3.91 9.34 11.65
CA LEU A 78 2.50 9.35 11.23
C LEU A 78 1.63 10.29 12.08
N ARG A 79 1.91 10.41 13.38
CA ARG A 79 1.15 11.33 14.26
C ARG A 79 1.40 12.78 13.91
N GLU A 80 2.66 13.14 13.67
CA GLU A 80 3.07 14.52 13.38
C GLU A 80 2.64 14.97 11.97
N ASN A 81 2.58 14.04 11.02
CA ASN A 81 2.20 14.31 9.64
C ASN A 81 0.72 14.06 9.34
N ARG A 82 -0.14 13.94 10.36
CA ARG A 82 -1.58 13.71 10.20
C ARG A 82 -2.23 14.77 9.31
N GLY A 83 -3.00 14.32 8.33
CA GLY A 83 -3.73 15.15 7.37
C GLY A 83 -2.86 15.68 6.23
N GLN A 84 -1.57 15.39 6.21
CA GLN A 84 -0.68 15.73 5.10
C GLN A 84 -0.70 14.64 4.03
N GLU A 85 -0.43 15.05 2.80
CA GLU A 85 -0.18 14.15 1.69
C GLU A 85 1.29 13.79 1.65
N LYS A 86 1.60 12.49 1.62
CA LYS A 86 2.97 11.96 1.59
C LYS A 86 3.09 10.89 0.53
N THR A 87 4.27 10.81 -0.08
CA THR A 87 4.59 9.78 -1.06
C THR A 87 5.28 8.61 -0.38
N PHE A 88 4.67 7.43 -0.51
CA PHE A 88 5.17 6.17 0.02
C PHE A 88 5.72 5.35 -1.14
N ILE A 89 6.91 4.78 -0.95
CA ILE A 89 7.57 3.93 -1.94
C ILE A 89 7.77 2.56 -1.31
N LEU A 90 6.99 1.59 -1.77
CA LEU A 90 7.09 0.20 -1.35
C LEU A 90 7.93 -0.60 -2.33
N THR A 91 8.94 -1.29 -1.82
CA THR A 91 9.72 -2.28 -2.56
C THR A 91 9.51 -3.64 -1.91
N PRO A 92 8.71 -4.57 -2.50
CA PRO A 92 8.36 -5.83 -1.87
C PRO A 92 9.55 -6.76 -1.56
N GLU A 93 10.66 -6.57 -2.27
CA GLU A 93 11.94 -7.23 -2.07
C GLU A 93 13.02 -6.18 -2.38
N ASP A 94 13.98 -5.99 -1.50
CA ASP A 94 15.07 -5.04 -1.68
C ASP A 94 15.79 -5.25 -3.03
N GLY A 95 16.08 -4.15 -3.73
CA GLY A 95 16.56 -4.16 -5.12
C GLY A 95 15.50 -4.56 -6.17
N GLY A 96 14.25 -4.80 -5.77
CA GLY A 96 13.14 -5.15 -6.65
C GLY A 96 12.43 -3.96 -7.30
N ARG A 97 11.27 -4.23 -7.91
CA ARG A 97 10.43 -3.17 -8.51
C ARG A 97 9.68 -2.41 -7.43
N THR A 98 9.80 -1.09 -7.46
CA THR A 98 9.08 -0.21 -6.53
C THR A 98 7.61 -0.06 -6.92
N ARG A 99 6.78 0.27 -5.92
CA ARG A 99 5.40 0.74 -6.04
C ARG A 99 5.31 2.07 -5.32
N THR A 100 4.97 3.11 -6.05
CA THR A 100 4.86 4.46 -5.50
C THR A 100 3.41 4.87 -5.44
N VAL A 101 2.98 5.30 -4.26
CA VAL A 101 1.63 5.81 -3.98
C VAL A 101 1.73 7.13 -3.25
N THR A 102 0.84 8.06 -3.56
CA THR A 102 0.65 9.27 -2.73
C THR A 102 -0.56 9.04 -1.86
N VAL A 103 -0.43 9.28 -0.56
CA VAL A 103 -1.48 9.01 0.41
C VAL A 103 -1.72 10.18 1.34
N THR A 104 -2.94 10.31 1.86
CA THR A 104 -3.21 11.19 3.01
C THR A 104 -3.04 10.40 4.30
N ILE A 105 -2.28 10.93 5.26
CA ILE A 105 -2.07 10.26 6.56
C ILE A 105 -3.29 10.49 7.46
N PRO A 106 -4.04 9.44 7.85
CA PRO A 106 -5.17 9.57 8.75
C PRO A 106 -4.72 9.71 10.22
N ALA A 107 -5.68 9.87 11.13
CA ALA A 107 -5.40 9.60 12.55
C ALA A 107 -5.09 8.11 12.72
N ILE A 108 -4.12 7.79 13.59
CA ILE A 108 -3.74 6.42 13.90
C ILE A 108 -4.25 6.00 15.27
N GLU A 109 -4.39 4.69 15.48
CA GLU A 109 -4.79 4.10 16.76
C GLU A 109 -3.69 4.25 17.82
N ILE A 110 -4.08 4.37 19.09
CA ILE A 110 -3.17 4.53 20.23
C ILE A 110 -3.57 3.55 21.33
N GLY A 111 -2.60 2.82 21.87
CA GLY A 111 -2.79 1.85 22.96
C GLY A 111 -2.98 0.41 22.49
N GLY A 112 -3.20 -0.50 23.45
CA GLY A 112 -3.32 -1.94 23.17
C GLY A 112 -3.74 -2.74 24.40
N ALA A 113 -3.82 -4.06 24.26
CA ALA A 113 -4.12 -4.96 25.37
C ALA A 113 -2.88 -5.24 26.23
N ILE A 114 -3.10 -5.49 27.53
CA ILE A 114 -2.04 -5.96 28.43
C ILE A 114 -1.46 -7.30 27.92
N ASP A 115 -0.17 -7.54 28.18
CA ASP A 115 0.59 -8.74 27.79
C ASP A 115 0.68 -8.98 26.26
N THR A 116 0.51 -7.92 25.46
CA THR A 116 0.71 -7.97 24.00
C THR A 116 1.59 -6.82 23.52
N TRP A 117 2.28 -7.01 22.40
CA TRP A 117 2.94 -5.91 21.73
C TRP A 117 1.89 -4.92 21.24
N ALA A 118 2.05 -3.65 21.61
CA ALA A 118 1.17 -2.59 21.12
C ALA A 118 1.38 -2.46 19.61
N SER A 119 0.37 -2.88 18.83
CA SER A 119 0.35 -2.74 17.38
C SER A 119 -0.82 -1.86 16.95
N PHE A 120 -0.77 -1.38 15.72
CA PHE A 120 -1.84 -0.60 15.13
C PHE A 120 -1.93 -0.90 13.63
N THR A 121 -3.13 -0.74 13.09
CA THR A 121 -3.40 -0.87 11.65
C THR A 121 -3.80 0.50 11.10
N VAL A 122 -3.23 0.89 9.96
CA VAL A 122 -3.59 2.15 9.30
C VAL A 122 -3.99 1.88 7.86
N GLN A 123 -5.13 2.44 7.46
CA GLN A 123 -5.59 2.45 6.08
C GLN A 123 -5.45 3.85 5.51
N PHE A 124 -4.59 3.97 4.51
CA PHE A 124 -4.27 5.19 3.82
C PHE A 124 -5.04 5.24 2.50
N PRO A 125 -5.92 6.23 2.29
CA PRO A 125 -6.50 6.47 0.98
C PRO A 125 -5.39 6.93 0.03
N VAL A 126 -5.25 6.25 -1.11
CA VAL A 126 -4.31 6.62 -2.15
C VAL A 126 -4.95 7.68 -3.04
N ILE A 127 -4.21 8.75 -3.28
CA ILE A 127 -4.57 9.81 -4.22
C ILE A 127 -4.04 9.40 -5.59
N GLY A 128 -4.96 9.24 -6.55
CA GLY A 128 -4.63 8.83 -7.91
C GLY A 128 -4.42 7.32 -8.01
N ASP A 129 -3.42 6.91 -8.80
CA ASP A 129 -3.16 5.52 -9.15
C ASP A 129 -1.80 5.04 -8.60
N VAL A 130 -1.64 3.73 -8.51
CA VAL A 130 -0.39 3.10 -8.08
C VAL A 130 0.58 3.09 -9.25
N THR A 131 1.72 3.77 -9.10
CA THR A 131 2.76 3.76 -10.13
C THR A 131 3.78 2.66 -9.84
N THR A 132 4.21 1.94 -10.86
CA THR A 132 5.23 0.88 -10.74
C THR A 132 6.54 1.38 -11.32
N GLY A 133 7.59 1.40 -10.51
CA GLY A 133 8.93 1.71 -10.98
C GLY A 133 9.55 0.56 -11.78
N THR A 134 10.58 0.88 -12.56
CA THR A 134 11.45 -0.11 -13.18
C THR A 134 12.33 -0.77 -12.11
N LEU A 135 12.82 -1.99 -12.38
CA LEU A 135 13.89 -2.56 -11.55
C LEU A 135 15.06 -1.56 -11.51
N PRO A 136 15.74 -1.36 -10.37
CA PRO A 136 17.06 -0.76 -10.42
C PRO A 136 17.88 -1.61 -11.39
N VAL A 137 18.35 -0.99 -12.48
CA VAL A 137 19.37 -1.59 -13.34
C VAL A 137 20.56 -1.78 -12.42
N GLY A 138 20.76 -3.01 -11.95
CA GLY A 138 21.98 -3.38 -11.25
C GLY A 138 23.19 -3.07 -12.14
N PRO A 139 24.36 -2.79 -11.54
CA PRO A 139 25.60 -2.61 -12.29
C PRO A 139 25.93 -3.81 -13.20
#